data_AF-A0A3B5B2D5-F1
#
_entry.id   AF-A0A3B5B2D5-F1
#
_cell.length_a   1.000
_cell.length_b   1.000
_cell.length_c   1.000
_cell.angle_alpha   90.00
_cell.angle_beta   90.00
_cell.angle_gamma   90.00
#
_symmetry.space_group_name_H-M   'P 1'
#
loop_
_entity.id
_entity.type
_entity.pdbx_description
1 polymer ?
#
loop_
_entity_poly.entity_id
_entity_poly.type
_entity_poly.pdbx_seq_one_letter_code
_entity_poly.pdbx_strand_id
1 'polypeptide(L)' 'MVTDEVAYITSNWSGDYFLTTAGVGLVISQHAPHPAQQNETLHSQLKAVFDRDWHSEFAVHLSDLGHNPDC' A
#
# COMPACT_ATOMS: atom_id res chain seq x y z
N MET A 1 -0.83 0.38 -2.07
CA MET A 1 -1.70 1.26 -1.26
C MET A 1 -2.77 0.42 -0.61
N VAL A 2 -3.04 0.65 0.66
CA VAL A 2 -4.12 0.00 1.41
C VAL A 2 -5.03 1.10 1.95
N THR A 3 -6.34 0.93 1.77
CA THR A 3 -7.39 1.72 2.42
C THR A 3 -8.17 0.82 3.37
N ASP A 4 -9.16 1.38 4.06
CA ASP A 4 -10.00 0.63 4.99
C ASP A 4 -10.73 -0.55 4.32
N GLU A 5 -11.07 -0.43 3.03
CA GLU A 5 -11.90 -1.41 2.32
C GLU A 5 -11.21 -2.09 1.13
N VAL A 6 -10.14 -1.48 0.59
CA VAL A 6 -9.55 -1.86 -0.69
C VAL A 6 -8.03 -1.84 -0.61
N ALA A 7 -7.38 -2.81 -1.26
CA ALA A 7 -5.94 -2.74 -1.54
C ALA A 7 -5.69 -2.55 -3.04
N TYR A 8 -4.80 -1.62 -3.40
CA TYR A 8 -4.39 -1.36 -4.77
C TYR A 8 -2.88 -1.58 -4.93
N ILE A 9 -2.52 -2.46 -5.86
CA ILE A 9 -1.14 -2.86 -6.17
C ILE A 9 -0.82 -2.44 -7.61
N THR A 10 0.33 -1.78 -7.80
CA THR A 10 0.88 -1.36 -9.09
C THR A 10 2.41 -1.42 -9.00
N SER A 11 3.10 -1.22 -10.12
CA SER A 11 4.58 -1.25 -10.18
C SER A 11 5.24 -0.07 -9.44
N ASN A 12 4.71 1.14 -9.60
CA ASN A 12 5.16 2.34 -8.88
C ASN A 12 4.04 3.41 -8.83
N TRP A 13 4.29 4.51 -8.11
CA TRP A 13 3.35 5.61 -7.89
C TRP A 13 3.77 6.92 -8.56
N SER A 14 4.76 6.88 -9.44
CA SER A 14 5.21 8.06 -10.15
C SER A 14 4.17 8.49 -11.20
N GLY A 15 3.93 9.78 -11.33
CA GLY A 15 2.90 10.31 -12.24
C GLY A 15 3.15 9.94 -13.71
N ASP A 16 4.42 9.88 -14.12
CA ASP A 16 4.83 9.50 -15.47
C ASP A 16 4.51 8.03 -15.81
N TYR A 17 4.44 7.13 -14.83
CA TYR A 17 4.03 5.74 -15.03
C TYR A 17 2.63 5.66 -15.65
N PHE A 18 1.73 6.53 -15.23
CA PHE A 18 0.34 6.58 -15.71
C PHE A 18 0.18 7.31 -17.05
N LEU A 19 1.19 8.05 -17.49
CA LEU A 19 1.14 8.87 -18.71
C LEU A 19 1.92 8.25 -19.88
N THR A 20 3.06 7.62 -19.56
CA THR A 20 4.06 7.21 -20.56
C THR A 20 4.19 5.70 -20.70
N THR A 21 3.57 4.94 -19.80
CA THR A 21 3.58 3.47 -19.84
C THR A 21 2.17 2.92 -19.92
N ALA A 22 2.01 1.71 -20.46
CA ALA A 22 0.71 1.05 -20.50
C ALA A 22 0.17 0.70 -19.10
N GLY A 23 1.07 0.50 -18.12
CA GLY A 23 0.74 0.23 -16.72
C GLY A 23 -0.06 -1.05 -16.46
N VAL A 24 0.09 -1.65 -15.28
CA VAL A 24 -0.85 -2.68 -14.78
C VAL A 24 -1.10 -2.44 -13.31
N GLY A 25 -2.37 -2.52 -12.90
CA GLY A 25 -2.77 -2.44 -11.50
C GLY A 25 -3.78 -3.52 -11.13
N LEU A 26 -3.71 -3.99 -9.88
CA LEU A 26 -4.64 -4.95 -9.28
C LEU A 26 -5.38 -4.30 -8.11
N VAL A 27 -6.71 -4.31 -8.17
CA VAL A 27 -7.59 -3.84 -7.11
C VAL A 27 -8.20 -5.05 -6.40
N ILE A 28 -8.03 -5.12 -5.08
CA ILE A 28 -8.56 -6.18 -4.22
C ILE A 28 -9.61 -5.57 -3.30
N SER A 29 -10.86 -6.01 -3.45
CA SER A 29 -11.95 -5.72 -2.51
C SER A 29 -12.60 -7.03 -2.12
N GLN A 30 -12.42 -7.44 -0.86
CA GLN A 30 -12.93 -8.72 -0.35
C GLN A 30 -14.17 -8.48 0.50
N HIS A 31 -15.33 -8.43 -0.15
CA HIS A 31 -16.63 -8.50 0.51
C HIS A 31 -17.03 -9.98 0.62
N ALA A 32 -16.71 -10.63 1.74
CA ALA A 32 -17.11 -12.02 1.93
C ALA A 32 -18.55 -12.09 2.50
N PRO A 33 -19.53 -12.69 1.78
CA PRO A 33 -20.90 -12.85 2.27
C PRO A 33 -21.03 -13.85 3.43
N HIS A 34 -19.97 -14.59 3.73
CA HIS A 34 -19.85 -15.47 4.88
C HIS A 34 -18.53 -15.15 5.58
N PRO A 35 -18.45 -15.19 6.93
CA PRO A 35 -17.18 -15.02 7.62
C PRO A 35 -16.22 -16.08 7.07
N ALA A 36 -15.27 -15.63 6.25
CA ALA A 36 -14.28 -16.51 5.65
C ALA A 36 -13.60 -17.22 6.81
N GLN A 37 -13.76 -18.52 6.81
CA GLN A 37 -13.28 -19.46 7.80
C GLN A 37 -11.79 -19.18 8.09
N GLN A 38 -11.51 -18.52 9.22
CA GLN A 38 -10.21 -18.37 9.91
C GLN A 38 -8.95 -17.97 9.10
N ASN A 39 -9.05 -17.69 7.80
CA ASN A 39 -7.93 -17.31 6.96
C ASN A 39 -7.89 -15.79 6.79
N GLU A 40 -6.76 -15.17 7.15
CA GLU A 40 -6.51 -13.75 6.92
C GLU A 40 -6.68 -13.40 5.44
N THR A 41 -7.44 -12.33 5.16
CA THR A 41 -7.68 -11.86 3.80
C THR A 41 -6.38 -11.28 3.22
N LEU A 42 -6.25 -11.24 1.89
CA LEU A 42 -5.08 -10.58 1.29
C LEU A 42 -5.05 -9.10 1.65
N HIS A 43 -6.22 -8.48 1.78
CA HIS A 43 -6.34 -7.11 2.31
C HIS A 43 -5.77 -6.99 3.73
N SER A 44 -6.12 -7.89 4.66
CA SER A 44 -5.59 -7.82 6.03
C SER A 44 -4.08 -8.07 6.09
N GLN A 45 -3.56 -8.98 5.27
CA GLN A 45 -2.12 -9.22 5.17
C GLN A 45 -1.37 -7.99 4.64
N LEU A 46 -1.90 -7.34 3.59
CA LEU A 46 -1.32 -6.10 3.07
C LEU A 46 -1.40 -4.96 4.08
N LYS A 47 -2.49 -4.88 4.85
CA LYS A 47 -2.62 -3.93 5.96
C LYS A 47 -1.56 -4.17 7.04
N ALA A 48 -1.32 -5.42 7.42
CA ALA A 48 -0.30 -5.76 8.41
C ALA A 48 1.12 -5.36 7.96
N VAL A 49 1.45 -5.54 6.67
CA VAL A 49 2.72 -5.08 6.10
C VAL A 49 2.82 -3.54 6.15
N PHE A 50 1.74 -2.84 5.77
CA PHE A 50 1.69 -1.38 5.88
C PHE A 50 1.90 -0.92 7.32
N ASP A 51 1.18 -1.49 8.28
CA ASP A 51 1.25 -1.09 9.68
C ASP A 51 2.64 -1.37 10.29
N ARG A 52 3.30 -2.46 9.88
CA ARG A 52 4.70 -2.77 10.26
C ARG A 52 5.65 -1.68 9.77
N ASP A 53 5.55 -1.30 8.50
CA ASP A 53 6.48 -0.33 7.89
C ASP A 53 6.20 1.09 8.38
N TRP A 54 4.93 1.43 8.60
CA TRP A 54 4.49 2.74 9.07
C TRP A 54 4.95 3.04 10.50
N HIS A 55 4.92 2.04 11.39
CA HIS A 55 5.35 2.18 12.79
C HIS A 55 6.78 1.69 13.05
N SER A 56 7.56 1.49 11.99
CA SER A 56 8.94 1.04 12.07
C SER A 56 9.84 2.06 12.77
N GLU A 57 10.85 1.59 13.51
CA GLU A 57 11.90 2.45 14.10
C GLU A 57 12.74 3.18 13.04
N PHE A 58 12.69 2.71 11.79
CA PHE A 58 13.35 3.33 10.64
C PHE A 58 12.47 4.35 9.91
N ALA A 59 11.20 4.48 10.28
CA ALA A 59 10.30 5.48 9.69
C ALA A 59 10.65 6.88 10.21
N VAL A 60 10.75 7.84 9.31
CA VAL A 60 11.05 9.25 9.64
C VAL A 60 9.96 10.16 9.07
N HIS A 61 9.64 11.25 9.78
CA HIS A 61 8.71 12.23 9.25
C HIS A 61 9.35 12.99 8.09
N LEU A 62 8.58 13.21 7.03
CA LEU A 62 9.04 13.94 5.86
C LEU A 62 9.51 15.37 6.21
N SER A 63 8.89 16.00 7.22
CA SER A 63 9.31 17.30 7.74
C SER A 63 10.73 17.31 8.32
N ASP A 64 11.18 16.17 8.85
CA ASP A 64 12.43 16.06 9.60
C ASP A 64 13.63 15.83 8.66
N LEU A 65 13.36 15.48 7.41
CA LEU A 65 14.38 15.23 6.37
C LEU A 65 15.04 16.52 5.85
N GLY A 66 14.49 17.70 6.14
CA GLY A 66 15.08 18.98 5.72
C GLY A 66 15.20 19.13 4.20
N HIS A 67 16.20 19.91 3.74
CA HIS A 67 16.63 19.95 2.33
C HIS A 67 17.71 18.89 2.08
N ASN A 68 17.43 17.61 2.37
CA ASN A 68 18.28 16.54 1.85
C ASN A 68 17.84 16.21 0.42
N PRO A 69 18.67 16.48 -0.60
CA PRO A 69 18.31 16.16 -1.98
C PRO A 69 18.32 14.64 -2.26
N ASP A 70 18.84 13.85 -1.32
CA ASP A 70 18.93 12.39 -1.40
C ASP A 70 17.80 11.67 -0.64
N CYS A 71 16.77 12.39 -0.20
CA CYS A 71 15.54 11.84 0.39
C CYS A 71 14.30 12.38 -0.34
#